data_AF-A0A957X254-F1
#
_entry.id   AF-A0A957X254-F1
#
_cell.length_a   1.000
_cell.length_b   1.000
_cell.length_c   1.000
_cell.angle_alpha   90.00
_cell.angle_beta   90.00
_cell.angle_gamma   90.00
#
_symmetry.space_group_name_H-M   'P 1'
#
loop_
_entity.id
_entity.type
_entity.pdbx_description
1 polymer ?
#
loop_
_entity_poly.entity_id
_entity_poly.type
_entity_poly.pdbx_seq_one_letter_code
_entity_poly.pdbx_strand_id
1 'polypeptide(L)'
;MIGVHSAKFPAEKITANIRAAAMRHGIHHPVINDAEFNVWSQYGVRAWPTVVLVDPAGKVVGQQSGEITAEGFGAVIDAMIADFDAQGLLDRTPLPGIQPAIAGEPPRLLHYPSKLLPAVGDRLFVADTGHHRLLEVQLSLDGLSGEVVRTFGTGAAGLQDGHITTAQFHDPHGMALLGNTLYVADTENHAIRAIDLVREEVRTVAGTGNLGRTLNPSGTVPTEIDLRSPWALAATEQVLFIAMAGSHQIWVLLDDQTLGVFAGTGAETLLDGPRTEAAFNQPSDLVLDMGHLFVADAEASAIRAIELSEEPRVMTLVGLGLFEFGDIDGTGADVRLQHPTGLAGDAAG
;
A
#
# COMPACT_ATOMS: atom_id res chain seq x y z
N MET A 1 -3.20 18.55 -14.47
CA MET A 1 -2.47 18.26 -13.21
C MET A 1 -1.00 18.04 -13.53
N ILE A 2 -0.09 18.48 -12.65
CA ILE A 2 1.34 18.17 -12.72
C ILE A 2 1.72 17.62 -11.34
N GLY A 3 2.28 16.41 -11.30
CA GLY A 3 2.84 15.84 -10.08
C GLY A 3 4.22 16.45 -9.80
N VAL A 4 4.39 17.11 -8.67
CA VAL A 4 5.68 17.62 -8.23
C VAL A 4 6.27 16.64 -7.23
N HIS A 5 7.07 15.69 -7.71
CA HIS A 5 7.66 14.68 -6.85
C HIS A 5 8.82 15.27 -6.07
N SER A 6 8.59 15.55 -4.78
CA SER A 6 9.60 16.01 -3.82
C SER A 6 9.93 14.82 -2.92
N ALA A 7 11.13 14.28 -3.09
CA ALA A 7 11.55 13.00 -2.52
C ALA A 7 11.74 13.05 -1.00
N LYS A 8 11.17 12.11 -0.25
CA LYS A 8 11.50 11.90 1.17
C LYS A 8 12.80 11.12 1.29
N PHE A 9 12.94 10.04 0.52
CA PHE A 9 14.10 9.15 0.58
C PHE A 9 15.11 9.40 -0.56
N PRO A 10 16.43 9.15 -0.36
CA PRO A 10 17.43 9.32 -1.40
C PRO A 10 17.13 8.54 -2.69
N ALA A 11 16.58 7.33 -2.57
CA ALA A 11 16.21 6.51 -3.74
C ALA A 11 15.12 7.17 -4.60
N GLU A 12 14.27 8.00 -4.00
CA GLU A 12 13.17 8.70 -4.68
C GLU A 12 13.66 9.92 -5.45
N LYS A 13 14.89 10.40 -5.22
CA LYS A 13 15.51 11.44 -6.04
C LYS A 13 15.88 10.96 -7.44
N ILE A 14 15.94 9.64 -7.66
CA ILE A 14 16.41 9.03 -8.91
C ILE A 14 15.25 8.99 -9.92
N THR A 15 15.37 9.73 -11.03
CA THR A 15 14.32 9.84 -12.07
C THR A 15 13.82 8.48 -12.59
N ALA A 16 14.69 7.48 -12.71
CA ALA A 16 14.30 6.13 -13.13
C ALA A 16 13.35 5.46 -12.11
N ASN A 17 13.59 5.65 -10.81
CA ASN A 17 12.74 5.11 -9.76
C ASN A 17 11.39 5.82 -9.72
N ILE A 18 11.37 7.15 -9.88
CA ILE A 18 10.13 7.94 -9.99
C ILE A 18 9.31 7.47 -11.20
N ARG A 19 9.96 7.24 -12.36
CA ARG A 19 9.28 6.72 -13.55
C ARG A 19 8.68 5.34 -13.29
N ALA A 20 9.41 4.45 -12.64
CA ALA A 20 8.90 3.12 -12.29
C ALA A 20 7.72 3.20 -11.30
N ALA A 21 7.76 4.10 -10.32
CA ALA A 21 6.64 4.35 -9.40
C ALA A 21 5.42 4.94 -10.13
N ALA A 22 5.63 5.91 -11.03
CA ALA A 22 4.55 6.47 -11.85
C ALA A 22 3.88 5.41 -12.72
N MET A 23 4.66 4.49 -13.31
CA MET A 23 4.13 3.34 -14.05
C MET A 23 3.36 2.38 -13.14
N ARG A 24 3.92 2.02 -11.99
CA ARG A 24 3.29 1.14 -10.99
C ARG A 24 1.92 1.65 -10.55
N HIS A 25 1.80 2.95 -10.30
CA HIS A 25 0.57 3.58 -9.81
C HIS A 25 -0.34 4.13 -10.92
N GLY A 26 -0.09 3.79 -12.20
CA GLY A 26 -0.94 4.25 -13.30
C GLY A 26 -0.97 5.77 -13.48
N ILE A 27 0.09 6.49 -13.11
CA ILE A 27 0.15 7.94 -13.20
C ILE A 27 0.32 8.36 -14.67
N HIS A 28 -0.75 8.95 -15.23
CA HIS A 28 -0.80 9.39 -16.63
C HIS A 28 -0.54 10.88 -16.85
N HIS A 29 -0.52 11.68 -15.77
CA HIS A 29 -0.22 13.11 -15.86
C HIS A 29 1.30 13.38 -15.80
N PRO A 30 1.77 14.54 -16.27
CA PRO A 30 3.17 14.93 -16.13
C PRO A 30 3.67 14.83 -14.68
N VAL A 31 4.92 14.40 -14.51
CA VAL A 31 5.61 14.36 -13.23
C VAL A 31 6.96 15.05 -13.38
N ILE A 32 7.26 16.00 -12.50
CA ILE A 32 8.58 16.61 -12.38
C ILE A 32 9.31 16.00 -11.20
N ASN A 33 10.62 15.77 -11.36
CA ASN A 33 11.50 15.37 -10.28
C ASN A 33 12.06 16.63 -9.59
N ASP A 34 11.50 17.01 -8.45
CA ASP A 34 11.95 18.12 -7.60
C ASP A 34 12.84 17.60 -6.46
N ALA A 35 13.88 16.84 -6.79
CA ALA A 35 14.78 16.18 -5.85
C ALA A 35 15.41 17.13 -4.79
N GLU A 36 15.53 18.42 -5.13
CA GLU A 36 16.15 19.44 -4.29
C GLU A 36 15.13 20.42 -3.68
N PHE A 37 13.84 20.08 -3.71
CA PHE A 37 12.76 20.86 -3.07
C PHE A 37 12.68 22.32 -3.55
N ASN A 38 13.05 22.61 -4.79
CA ASN A 38 13.04 23.97 -5.33
C ASN A 38 11.60 24.47 -5.50
N VAL A 39 10.74 23.65 -6.12
CA VAL A 39 9.33 23.99 -6.32
C VAL A 39 8.59 23.92 -4.99
N TRP A 40 8.83 22.88 -4.20
CA TRP A 40 8.28 22.76 -2.85
C TRP A 40 8.50 24.03 -2.01
N SER A 41 9.74 24.53 -1.97
CA SER A 41 10.11 25.71 -1.19
C SER A 41 9.50 27.00 -1.75
N GLN A 42 9.49 27.17 -3.07
CA GLN A 42 8.91 28.36 -3.71
C GLN A 42 7.40 28.48 -3.48
N TYR A 43 6.69 27.36 -3.41
CA TYR A 43 5.26 27.31 -3.13
C TYR A 43 4.95 27.22 -1.63
N GLY A 44 5.95 27.31 -0.75
CA GLY A 44 5.77 27.32 0.70
C GLY A 44 5.13 26.04 1.24
N VAL A 45 5.33 24.91 0.59
CA VAL A 45 4.76 23.62 0.98
C VAL A 45 5.41 23.14 2.29
N ARG A 46 4.63 22.46 3.14
CA ARG A 46 5.09 22.01 4.48
C ARG A 46 4.67 20.58 4.84
N ALA A 47 3.89 19.91 4.00
CA ALA A 47 3.39 18.58 4.27
C ALA A 47 3.13 17.82 2.96
N TRP A 48 3.40 16.52 2.98
CA TRP A 48 2.97 15.61 1.93
C TRP A 48 1.58 15.03 2.27
N PRO A 49 0.71 14.82 1.26
CA PRO A 49 0.68 15.57 0.01
C PRO A 49 0.22 17.02 0.24
N THR A 50 0.50 17.91 -0.71
CA THR A 50 -0.10 19.24 -0.78
C THR A 50 -0.47 19.54 -2.23
N VAL A 51 -1.67 20.03 -2.44
CA VAL A 51 -2.15 20.50 -3.75
C VAL A 51 -2.13 22.01 -3.78
N VAL A 52 -1.55 22.56 -4.84
CA VAL A 52 -1.59 23.99 -5.17
C VAL A 52 -2.40 24.18 -6.43
N LEU A 53 -3.40 25.05 -6.36
CA LEU A 53 -4.22 25.45 -7.50
C LEU A 53 -3.67 26.74 -8.09
N VAL A 54 -3.29 26.69 -9.36
CA VAL A 54 -2.76 27.82 -10.13
C VAL A 54 -3.74 28.12 -11.27
N ASP A 55 -4.15 29.38 -11.40
CA ASP A 55 -5.05 29.82 -12.46
C ASP A 55 -4.32 29.97 -13.82
N PRO A 56 -5.04 30.14 -14.94
CA PRO A 56 -4.42 30.33 -16.25
C PRO A 56 -3.53 31.58 -16.38
N ALA A 57 -3.63 32.55 -15.48
CA ALA A 57 -2.74 33.70 -15.42
C ALA A 57 -1.45 33.43 -14.62
N GLY A 58 -1.28 32.22 -14.09
CA GLY A 58 -0.12 31.80 -13.30
C GLY A 58 -0.20 32.19 -11.82
N LYS A 59 -1.37 32.59 -11.33
CA LYS A 59 -1.55 32.99 -9.92
C LYS A 59 -1.99 31.81 -9.08
N VAL A 60 -1.40 31.68 -7.88
CA VAL A 60 -1.88 30.74 -6.86
C VAL A 60 -3.22 31.23 -6.31
N VAL A 61 -4.26 30.41 -6.47
CA VAL A 61 -5.64 30.72 -6.05
C VAL A 61 -6.16 29.78 -4.97
N GLY A 62 -5.42 28.72 -4.64
CA GLY A 62 -5.73 27.82 -3.54
C GLY A 62 -4.56 26.91 -3.19
N GLN A 63 -4.53 26.46 -1.94
CA GLN A 63 -3.57 25.47 -1.46
C GLN A 63 -4.23 24.63 -0.36
N GLN A 64 -4.03 23.31 -0.40
CA GLN A 64 -4.53 22.38 0.61
C GLN A 64 -3.47 21.32 0.91
N SER A 65 -3.18 21.12 2.19
CA SER A 65 -2.30 20.05 2.66
C SER A 65 -3.10 18.86 3.18
N GLY A 66 -2.51 17.66 3.10
CA GLY A 66 -3.15 16.39 3.43
C GLY A 66 -3.82 15.73 2.23
N GLU A 67 -4.32 14.52 2.42
CA GLU A 67 -5.04 13.78 1.39
C GLU A 67 -6.23 14.58 0.84
N ILE A 68 -6.31 14.68 -0.48
CA ILE A 68 -7.34 15.43 -1.20
C ILE A 68 -8.34 14.49 -1.88
N THR A 69 -9.57 14.97 -2.10
CA THR A 69 -10.55 14.33 -2.99
C THR A 69 -10.67 15.10 -4.29
N ALA A 70 -11.05 14.40 -5.37
CA ALA A 70 -11.37 15.05 -6.65
C ALA A 70 -12.48 16.11 -6.50
N GLU A 71 -13.46 15.85 -5.62
CA GLU A 71 -14.56 16.76 -5.32
C GLU A 71 -14.09 18.08 -4.67
N GLY A 72 -13.00 18.03 -3.88
CA GLY A 72 -12.50 19.19 -3.14
C GLY A 72 -12.09 20.36 -4.02
N PHE A 73 -11.64 20.08 -5.24
CA PHE A 73 -11.21 21.11 -6.21
C PHE A 73 -12.04 21.15 -7.49
N GLY A 74 -12.83 20.11 -7.80
CA GLY A 74 -13.55 19.98 -9.06
C GLY A 74 -14.43 21.20 -9.37
N ALA A 75 -15.29 21.60 -8.44
CA ALA A 75 -16.17 22.75 -8.64
C ALA A 75 -15.42 24.08 -8.86
N VAL A 76 -14.28 24.27 -8.19
CA VAL A 76 -13.45 25.47 -8.35
C VAL A 76 -12.76 25.44 -9.72
N ILE A 77 -12.24 24.29 -10.13
CA ILE A 77 -11.61 24.10 -11.44
C ILE A 77 -12.63 24.33 -12.57
N ASP A 78 -13.82 23.76 -12.47
CA ASP A 78 -14.88 23.91 -13.47
C ASP A 78 -15.32 25.38 -13.63
N ALA A 79 -15.49 26.09 -12.50
CA ALA A 79 -15.82 27.51 -12.51
C ALA A 79 -14.70 28.34 -13.18
N MET A 80 -13.43 28.10 -12.83
CA MET A 80 -12.31 28.79 -13.47
C MET A 80 -12.21 28.48 -14.96
N ILE A 81 -12.44 27.24 -15.39
CA ILE A 81 -12.46 26.90 -16.81
C ILE A 81 -13.54 27.71 -17.51
N ALA A 82 -14.77 27.75 -16.98
CA ALA A 82 -15.87 28.52 -17.57
C ALA A 82 -15.54 30.03 -17.67
N ASP A 83 -15.01 30.62 -16.60
CA ASP A 83 -14.70 32.05 -16.53
C ASP A 83 -13.59 32.48 -17.51
N PHE A 84 -12.52 31.70 -17.62
CA PHE A 84 -11.39 32.01 -18.50
C PHE A 84 -11.69 31.69 -19.96
N ASP A 85 -12.50 30.65 -20.24
CA ASP A 85 -12.95 30.32 -21.60
C ASP A 85 -13.89 31.41 -22.14
N ALA A 86 -14.81 31.94 -21.31
CA ALA A 86 -15.68 33.06 -21.67
C ALA A 86 -14.91 34.35 -22.03
N GLN A 87 -13.69 34.50 -21.49
CA GLN A 87 -12.79 35.61 -21.78
C GLN A 87 -11.83 35.33 -22.95
N GLY A 88 -11.81 34.10 -23.49
CA GLY A 88 -10.88 33.68 -24.53
C GLY A 88 -9.42 33.61 -24.06
N LEU A 89 -9.19 33.43 -22.75
CA LEU A 89 -7.87 33.43 -22.14
C LEU A 89 -7.29 32.02 -21.92
N LEU A 90 -8.07 30.97 -22.21
CA LEU A 90 -7.64 29.59 -22.04
C LEU A 90 -6.98 29.05 -23.32
N ASP A 91 -5.68 28.74 -23.25
CA ASP A 91 -5.00 27.99 -24.31
C ASP A 91 -5.37 26.51 -24.23
N ARG A 92 -6.02 26.00 -25.27
CA ARG A 92 -6.47 24.60 -25.40
C ARG A 92 -5.52 23.76 -26.27
N THR A 93 -4.40 24.31 -26.70
CA THR A 93 -3.39 23.58 -27.46
C THR A 93 -2.80 22.47 -26.58
N PRO A 94 -2.82 21.20 -27.03
CA PRO A 94 -2.19 20.12 -26.28
C PRO A 94 -0.71 20.40 -26.05
N LEU A 95 -0.21 20.10 -24.85
CA LEU A 95 1.20 20.30 -24.52
C LEU A 95 2.08 19.42 -25.42
N PRO A 96 2.92 19.99 -26.28
CA PRO A 96 3.71 19.23 -27.24
C PRO A 96 4.79 18.42 -26.51
N GLY A 97 4.99 17.16 -26.93
CA GLY A 97 6.07 16.31 -26.42
C GLY A 97 5.80 15.64 -25.06
N ILE A 98 4.61 15.82 -24.49
CA ILE A 98 4.18 15.10 -23.28
C ILE A 98 3.36 13.88 -23.71
N GLN A 99 3.91 12.69 -23.53
CA GLN A 99 3.19 11.43 -23.72
C GLN A 99 3.22 10.63 -22.41
N PRO A 100 2.11 9.98 -22.01
CA PRO A 100 2.11 9.10 -20.85
C PRO A 100 3.15 7.99 -21.02
N ALA A 101 4.00 7.79 -20.01
CA ALA A 101 5.09 6.81 -20.08
C ALA A 101 4.61 5.36 -20.27
N ILE A 102 3.35 5.07 -19.94
CA ILE A 102 2.73 3.73 -20.00
C ILE A 102 2.40 3.30 -21.43
N ALA A 103 2.32 4.23 -22.39
CA ALA A 103 1.87 3.95 -23.76
C ALA A 103 2.85 3.10 -24.62
N GLY A 104 3.90 2.51 -24.05
CA GLY A 104 4.93 1.80 -24.80
C GLY A 104 5.60 0.61 -24.11
N GLU A 105 5.11 0.15 -22.95
CA GLU A 105 5.66 -1.05 -22.32
C GLU A 105 5.18 -2.33 -23.03
N PRO A 106 6.08 -3.26 -23.39
CA PRO A 106 5.67 -4.55 -23.92
C PRO A 106 4.96 -5.37 -22.83
N PRO A 107 3.99 -6.24 -23.19
CA PRO A 107 3.36 -7.13 -22.23
C PRO A 107 4.41 -8.03 -21.56
N ARG A 108 4.35 -8.13 -20.23
CA ARG A 108 5.24 -8.96 -19.42
C ARG A 108 4.45 -10.08 -18.74
N LEU A 109 5.12 -11.14 -18.31
CA LEU A 109 4.46 -12.22 -17.56
C LEU A 109 3.99 -11.73 -16.18
N LEU A 110 4.85 -10.99 -15.49
CA LEU A 110 4.58 -10.34 -14.21
C LEU A 110 4.69 -8.83 -14.36
N HIS A 111 3.89 -8.09 -13.61
CA HIS A 111 3.88 -6.64 -13.60
C HIS A 111 3.85 -6.16 -12.15
N TYR A 112 4.99 -5.65 -11.67
CA TYR A 112 5.21 -5.19 -10.29
C TYR A 112 4.70 -6.18 -9.21
N PRO A 113 5.14 -7.45 -9.20
CA PRO A 113 4.72 -8.37 -8.16
C PRO A 113 5.22 -7.89 -6.79
N SER A 114 4.34 -7.88 -5.78
CA SER A 114 4.64 -7.26 -4.48
C SER A 114 4.89 -8.25 -3.34
N LYS A 115 4.29 -9.45 -3.41
CA LYS A 115 4.38 -10.45 -2.35
C LYS A 115 4.49 -11.87 -2.91
N LEU A 116 5.32 -12.65 -2.23
CA LEU A 116 5.44 -14.10 -2.42
C LEU A 116 4.97 -14.78 -1.13
N LEU A 117 4.22 -15.87 -1.25
CA LEU A 117 3.78 -16.71 -0.13
C LEU A 117 4.02 -18.19 -0.46
N PRO A 118 4.89 -18.90 0.27
CA PRO A 118 5.05 -20.33 0.10
C PRO A 118 3.71 -21.08 0.28
N ALA A 119 3.47 -22.06 -0.59
CA ALA A 119 2.32 -22.96 -0.53
C ALA A 119 2.78 -24.39 -0.19
N VAL A 120 1.84 -25.34 -0.14
CA VAL A 120 2.17 -26.74 0.15
C VAL A 120 3.04 -27.35 -0.97
N GLY A 121 4.14 -27.99 -0.59
CA GLY A 121 5.09 -28.58 -1.53
C GLY A 121 5.95 -27.53 -2.23
N ASP A 122 6.36 -27.80 -3.47
CA ASP A 122 7.20 -26.88 -4.25
C ASP A 122 6.37 -25.79 -4.96
N ARG A 123 5.41 -25.18 -4.24
CA ARG A 123 4.48 -24.19 -4.80
C ARG A 123 4.59 -22.83 -4.12
N LEU A 124 4.24 -21.79 -4.87
CA LEU A 124 4.33 -20.40 -4.46
C LEU A 124 3.11 -19.63 -4.95
N PHE A 125 2.47 -18.87 -4.06
CA PHE A 125 1.54 -17.83 -4.46
C PHE A 125 2.30 -16.53 -4.74
N VAL A 126 1.92 -15.85 -5.81
CA VAL A 126 2.49 -14.57 -6.25
C VAL A 126 1.37 -13.54 -6.35
N ALA A 127 1.50 -12.43 -5.63
CA ALA A 127 0.66 -11.25 -5.86
C ALA A 127 1.22 -10.46 -7.04
N ASP A 128 0.63 -10.65 -8.23
CA ASP A 128 1.00 -9.96 -9.47
C ASP A 128 0.26 -8.62 -9.53
N THR A 129 0.62 -7.73 -8.60
CA THR A 129 -0.14 -6.53 -8.21
C THR A 129 -0.50 -5.64 -9.38
N GLY A 130 0.46 -5.32 -10.24
CA GLY A 130 0.24 -4.45 -11.40
C GLY A 130 -0.58 -5.10 -12.52
N HIS A 131 -0.87 -6.39 -12.44
CA HIS A 131 -1.88 -7.06 -13.27
C HIS A 131 -3.19 -7.32 -12.52
N HIS A 132 -3.36 -6.78 -11.31
CA HIS A 132 -4.55 -6.93 -10.47
C HIS A 132 -5.04 -8.38 -10.33
N ARG A 133 -4.09 -9.30 -10.11
CA ARG A 133 -4.36 -10.75 -10.03
C ARG A 133 -3.37 -11.44 -9.11
N LEU A 134 -3.66 -12.69 -8.77
CA LEU A 134 -2.75 -13.59 -8.09
C LEU A 134 -2.43 -14.79 -8.96
N LEU A 135 -1.28 -15.42 -8.73
CA LEU A 135 -0.85 -16.63 -9.41
C LEU A 135 -0.48 -17.70 -8.40
N GLU A 136 -0.80 -18.96 -8.68
CA GLU A 136 -0.15 -20.11 -8.05
C GLU A 136 0.85 -20.70 -9.02
N VAL A 137 2.09 -20.82 -8.59
CA VAL A 137 3.22 -21.24 -9.41
C VAL A 137 3.80 -22.52 -8.82
N GLN A 138 3.96 -23.54 -9.66
CA GLN A 138 4.71 -24.75 -9.35
C GLN A 138 6.18 -24.49 -9.69
N LEU A 139 7.05 -24.53 -8.68
CA LEU A 139 8.49 -24.42 -8.88
C LEU A 139 9.06 -25.76 -9.36
N SER A 140 10.09 -25.65 -10.18
CA SER A 140 10.99 -26.75 -10.53
C SER A 140 11.87 -27.11 -9.34
N LEU A 141 12.42 -28.33 -9.33
CA LEU A 141 13.22 -28.87 -8.22
C LEU A 141 14.48 -28.05 -7.91
N ASP A 142 15.04 -27.34 -8.90
CA ASP A 142 16.19 -26.45 -8.70
C ASP A 142 15.78 -25.04 -8.26
N GLY A 143 14.47 -24.74 -8.22
CA GLY A 143 13.92 -23.43 -7.87
C GLY A 143 14.19 -22.33 -8.91
N LEU A 144 14.76 -22.65 -10.07
CA LEU A 144 15.19 -21.65 -11.06
C LEU A 144 14.11 -21.35 -12.11
N SER A 145 13.09 -22.20 -12.20
CA SER A 145 11.93 -22.01 -13.08
C SER A 145 10.63 -22.37 -12.38
N GLY A 146 9.52 -21.85 -12.89
CA GLY A 146 8.19 -22.21 -12.42
C GLY A 146 7.13 -22.14 -13.51
N GLU A 147 6.07 -22.92 -13.35
CA GLU A 147 4.90 -22.97 -14.22
C GLU A 147 3.69 -22.41 -13.48
N VAL A 148 2.93 -21.51 -14.13
CA VAL A 148 1.67 -21.01 -13.57
C VAL A 148 0.64 -22.14 -13.61
N VAL A 149 0.21 -22.58 -12.43
CA VAL A 149 -0.80 -23.64 -12.26
C VAL A 149 -2.20 -23.06 -12.23
N ARG A 150 -2.39 -21.94 -11.52
CA ARG A 150 -3.67 -21.24 -11.42
C ARG A 150 -3.47 -19.73 -11.49
N THR A 151 -4.47 -19.06 -12.02
CA THR A 151 -4.58 -17.59 -12.01
C THR A 151 -5.88 -17.23 -11.31
N PHE A 152 -5.80 -16.29 -10.37
CA PHE A 152 -6.93 -15.78 -9.62
C PHE A 152 -7.15 -14.32 -10.00
N GLY A 153 -8.33 -14.01 -10.50
CA GLY A 153 -8.72 -12.70 -10.97
C GLY A 153 -8.68 -12.60 -12.50
N THR A 154 -9.55 -11.75 -13.04
CA THR A 154 -9.60 -11.42 -14.49
C THR A 154 -8.42 -10.56 -14.95
N GLY A 155 -7.74 -9.91 -14.01
CA GLY A 155 -6.72 -8.90 -14.26
C GLY A 155 -7.24 -7.49 -14.56
N ALA A 156 -8.56 -7.29 -14.55
CA ALA A 156 -9.16 -5.97 -14.50
C ALA A 156 -9.31 -5.50 -13.04
N ALA A 157 -8.98 -4.23 -12.78
CA ALA A 157 -9.20 -3.59 -11.50
C ALA A 157 -10.69 -3.61 -11.11
N GLY A 158 -11.01 -4.07 -9.90
CA GLY A 158 -12.37 -4.05 -9.36
C GLY A 158 -12.54 -4.94 -8.13
N LEU A 159 -13.72 -4.92 -7.49
CA LEU A 159 -14.05 -5.66 -6.26
C LEU A 159 -15.04 -6.82 -6.50
N GLN A 160 -15.18 -7.28 -7.74
CA GLN A 160 -16.13 -8.34 -8.05
C GLN A 160 -15.74 -9.68 -7.38
N ASP A 161 -16.67 -10.26 -6.63
CA ASP A 161 -16.59 -11.62 -6.07
C ASP A 161 -17.05 -12.68 -7.09
N GLY A 162 -16.84 -13.97 -6.77
CA GLY A 162 -17.29 -15.11 -7.58
C GLY A 162 -16.18 -16.11 -7.86
N HIS A 163 -16.30 -16.84 -8.97
CA HIS A 163 -15.28 -17.83 -9.35
C HIS A 163 -13.90 -17.18 -9.57
N ILE A 164 -12.80 -17.89 -9.31
CA ILE A 164 -11.43 -17.36 -9.44
C ILE A 164 -11.12 -16.76 -10.82
N THR A 165 -11.84 -17.17 -11.88
CA THR A 165 -11.65 -16.64 -13.25
C THR A 165 -12.52 -15.42 -13.58
N THR A 166 -13.50 -15.10 -12.73
CA THR A 166 -14.43 -13.96 -12.92
C THR A 166 -14.25 -12.88 -11.86
N ALA A 167 -13.67 -13.22 -10.71
CA ALA A 167 -13.38 -12.26 -9.66
C ALA A 167 -12.43 -11.15 -10.15
N GLN A 168 -12.50 -10.00 -9.51
CA GLN A 168 -11.61 -8.87 -9.75
C GLN A 168 -10.92 -8.50 -8.45
N PHE A 169 -9.67 -8.05 -8.56
CA PHE A 169 -8.89 -7.44 -7.49
C PHE A 169 -8.46 -6.05 -7.94
N HIS A 170 -7.92 -5.23 -7.04
CA HIS A 170 -7.36 -3.93 -7.36
C HIS A 170 -6.10 -3.72 -6.51
N ASP A 171 -4.97 -3.90 -7.18
CA ASP A 171 -3.62 -3.91 -6.57
C ASP A 171 -3.57 -4.79 -5.30
N PRO A 172 -3.70 -6.13 -5.45
CA PRO A 172 -3.55 -7.03 -4.31
C PRO A 172 -2.07 -7.10 -3.87
N HIS A 173 -1.84 -7.09 -2.56
CA HIS A 173 -0.51 -7.16 -1.94
C HIS A 173 -0.35 -8.39 -1.06
N GLY A 174 -0.53 -8.22 0.25
CA GLY A 174 -0.30 -9.24 1.27
C GLY A 174 -1.18 -10.46 1.08
N MET A 175 -0.62 -11.63 1.39
CA MET A 175 -1.34 -12.90 1.38
C MET A 175 -1.05 -13.69 2.64
N ALA A 176 -2.04 -14.44 3.13
CA ALA A 176 -1.87 -15.42 4.19
C ALA A 176 -2.71 -16.67 3.90
N LEU A 177 -2.16 -17.86 4.14
CA LEU A 177 -2.84 -19.13 3.90
C LEU A 177 -3.30 -19.74 5.24
N LEU A 178 -4.60 -20.03 5.36
CA LEU A 178 -5.18 -20.73 6.51
C LEU A 178 -5.97 -21.94 6.01
N GLY A 179 -5.46 -23.14 6.25
CA GLY A 179 -6.03 -24.37 5.70
C GLY A 179 -6.08 -24.30 4.17
N ASN A 180 -7.28 -24.35 3.60
CA ASN A 180 -7.50 -24.23 2.15
C ASN A 180 -7.94 -22.83 1.70
N THR A 181 -7.90 -21.84 2.60
CA THR A 181 -8.33 -20.48 2.31
C THR A 181 -7.12 -19.56 2.17
N LEU A 182 -6.96 -18.96 1.00
CA LEU A 182 -5.98 -17.90 0.78
C LEU A 182 -6.62 -16.55 1.05
N TYR A 183 -6.19 -15.86 2.10
CA TYR A 183 -6.56 -14.49 2.40
C TYR A 183 -5.66 -13.53 1.66
N VAL A 184 -6.22 -12.41 1.22
CA VAL A 184 -5.57 -11.42 0.35
C VAL A 184 -5.91 -10.03 0.86
N ALA A 185 -4.89 -9.20 1.06
CA ALA A 185 -5.04 -7.78 1.23
C ALA A 185 -5.18 -7.14 -0.15
N ASP A 186 -6.40 -6.71 -0.48
CA ASP A 186 -6.76 -6.12 -1.75
C ASP A 186 -6.76 -4.59 -1.60
N THR A 187 -5.57 -4.02 -1.76
CA THR A 187 -5.15 -2.77 -1.11
C THR A 187 -5.92 -1.55 -1.62
N GLU A 188 -6.04 -1.41 -2.94
CA GLU A 188 -6.75 -0.29 -3.58
C GLU A 188 -8.28 -0.51 -3.65
N ASN A 189 -8.75 -1.70 -3.30
CA ASN A 189 -10.16 -1.93 -2.97
C ASN A 189 -10.46 -1.70 -1.48
N HIS A 190 -9.44 -1.46 -0.64
CA HIS A 190 -9.60 -1.34 0.80
C HIS A 190 -10.40 -2.52 1.40
N ALA A 191 -10.03 -3.73 0.99
CA ALA A 191 -10.75 -4.95 1.36
C ALA A 191 -9.80 -6.10 1.72
N ILE A 192 -10.29 -7.03 2.53
CA ILE A 192 -9.71 -8.36 2.68
C ILE A 192 -10.56 -9.33 1.88
N ARG A 193 -9.92 -10.10 1.01
CA ARG A 193 -10.56 -11.13 0.19
C ARG A 193 -10.16 -12.50 0.71
N ALA A 194 -11.05 -13.48 0.60
CA ALA A 194 -10.77 -14.87 0.91
C ALA A 194 -11.05 -15.73 -0.33
N ILE A 195 -10.11 -16.59 -0.68
CA ILE A 195 -10.19 -17.50 -1.80
C ILE A 195 -10.25 -18.92 -1.26
N ASP A 196 -11.38 -19.61 -1.46
CA ASP A 196 -11.48 -21.05 -1.22
C ASP A 196 -10.76 -21.77 -2.36
N LEU A 197 -9.60 -22.35 -2.08
CA LEU A 197 -8.76 -23.02 -3.08
C LEU A 197 -9.33 -24.35 -3.57
N VAL A 198 -10.35 -24.90 -2.93
CA VAL A 198 -11.01 -26.15 -3.34
C VAL A 198 -12.23 -25.85 -4.20
N ARG A 199 -13.06 -24.89 -3.78
CA ARG A 199 -14.27 -24.47 -4.53
C ARG A 199 -13.96 -23.49 -5.65
N GLU A 200 -12.78 -22.88 -5.62
CA GLU A 200 -12.35 -21.86 -6.55
C GLU A 200 -13.31 -20.65 -6.53
N GLU A 201 -13.66 -20.21 -5.33
CA GLU A 201 -14.52 -19.05 -5.08
C GLU A 201 -13.80 -17.97 -4.28
N VAL A 202 -13.95 -16.73 -4.72
CA VAL A 202 -13.46 -15.50 -4.07
C VAL A 202 -14.65 -14.80 -3.43
N ARG A 203 -14.48 -14.40 -2.17
CA ARG A 203 -15.43 -13.55 -1.43
C ARG A 203 -14.72 -12.40 -0.73
N THR A 204 -15.43 -11.30 -0.55
CA THR A 204 -15.01 -10.21 0.34
C THR A 204 -15.36 -10.58 1.79
N VAL A 205 -14.36 -10.53 2.68
CA VAL A 205 -14.53 -10.92 4.10
C VAL A 205 -14.35 -9.78 5.07
N ALA A 206 -13.73 -8.68 4.65
CA ALA A 206 -13.69 -7.43 5.39
C ALA A 206 -13.52 -6.25 4.43
N GLY A 207 -14.01 -5.08 4.82
CA GLY A 207 -14.00 -3.89 3.98
C GLY A 207 -15.24 -3.75 3.11
N THR A 208 -15.57 -2.49 2.81
CA THR A 208 -16.76 -2.09 2.04
C THR A 208 -16.44 -1.75 0.59
N GLY A 209 -15.15 -1.65 0.22
CA GLY A 209 -14.71 -1.07 -1.04
C GLY A 209 -14.35 0.43 -0.97
N ASN A 210 -14.66 1.10 0.14
CA ASN A 210 -14.44 2.54 0.31
C ASN A 210 -13.20 2.84 1.15
N LEU A 211 -12.55 3.98 0.88
CA LEU A 211 -11.44 4.48 1.68
C LEU A 211 -11.93 4.94 3.06
N GLY A 212 -11.52 4.22 4.10
CA GLY A 212 -11.76 4.57 5.49
C GLY A 212 -11.04 5.86 5.89
N ARG A 213 -11.80 6.84 6.39
CA ARG A 213 -11.27 8.15 6.85
C ARG A 213 -11.31 8.32 8.37
N THR A 214 -12.07 7.48 9.05
CA THR A 214 -12.22 7.52 10.51
C THR A 214 -11.19 6.59 11.13
N LEU A 215 -10.32 7.15 11.99
CA LEU A 215 -9.49 6.33 12.87
C LEU A 215 -10.38 5.65 13.91
N ASN A 216 -10.18 4.34 14.12
CA ASN A 216 -10.93 3.52 15.08
C ASN A 216 -12.46 3.58 14.87
N PRO A 217 -12.97 3.11 13.72
CA PRO A 217 -14.41 3.10 13.46
C PRO A 217 -15.15 2.25 14.50
N SER A 218 -16.40 2.63 14.78
CA SER A 218 -17.27 1.88 15.67
C SER A 218 -17.80 0.61 15.00
N GLY A 219 -18.05 -0.43 15.80
CA GLY A 219 -18.59 -1.71 15.32
C GLY A 219 -17.50 -2.75 15.14
N THR A 220 -17.93 -3.98 14.84
CA THR A 220 -17.02 -5.13 14.67
C THR A 220 -17.35 -6.00 13.46
N VAL A 221 -18.44 -5.71 12.74
CA VAL A 221 -18.87 -6.49 11.58
C VAL A 221 -17.91 -6.20 10.42
N PRO A 222 -17.12 -7.19 9.96
CA PRO A 222 -15.99 -6.93 9.05
C PRO A 222 -16.37 -6.26 7.72
N THR A 223 -17.52 -6.65 7.14
CA THR A 223 -18.00 -6.16 5.84
C THR A 223 -18.75 -4.82 5.91
N GLU A 224 -18.91 -4.25 7.11
CA GLU A 224 -19.56 -2.94 7.32
C GLU A 224 -18.55 -1.84 7.69
N ILE A 225 -17.27 -2.18 7.80
CA ILE A 225 -16.21 -1.26 8.22
C ILE A 225 -15.36 -0.88 7.02
N ASP A 226 -15.25 0.43 6.75
CA ASP A 226 -14.34 0.95 5.74
C ASP A 226 -12.88 0.73 6.19
N LEU A 227 -12.09 0.03 5.37
CA LEU A 227 -10.65 -0.15 5.63
C LEU A 227 -9.84 0.97 4.97
N ARG A 228 -8.55 1.04 5.31
CA ARG A 228 -7.64 2.08 4.85
C ARG A 228 -6.30 1.44 4.45
N SER A 229 -6.26 0.97 3.20
CA SER A 229 -5.11 0.33 2.56
C SER A 229 -4.51 -0.83 3.38
N PRO A 230 -5.24 -1.96 3.54
CA PRO A 230 -4.63 -3.18 4.06
C PRO A 230 -3.49 -3.60 3.14
N TRP A 231 -2.31 -3.90 3.70
CA TRP A 231 -1.08 -4.07 2.91
C TRP A 231 -0.47 -5.46 3.07
N ALA A 232 -0.40 -5.97 4.29
CA ALA A 232 0.18 -7.27 4.60
C ALA A 232 -0.69 -8.06 5.57
N LEU A 233 -0.55 -9.39 5.52
CA LEU A 233 -1.32 -10.33 6.31
C LEU A 233 -0.40 -11.34 6.98
N ALA A 234 -0.72 -11.72 8.21
CA ALA A 234 -0.14 -12.88 8.88
C ALA A 234 -1.26 -13.61 9.64
N ALA A 235 -1.27 -14.94 9.59
CA ALA A 235 -2.37 -15.74 10.15
C ALA A 235 -1.88 -16.74 11.21
N THR A 236 -2.66 -16.88 12.27
CA THR A 236 -2.71 -18.06 13.14
C THR A 236 -3.95 -18.88 12.78
N GLU A 237 -4.25 -19.94 13.55
CA GLU A 237 -5.45 -20.76 13.30
C GLU A 237 -6.79 -19.98 13.40
N GLN A 238 -6.83 -18.91 14.20
CA GLN A 238 -8.07 -18.19 14.55
C GLN A 238 -7.99 -16.67 14.30
N VAL A 239 -6.78 -16.16 14.08
CA VAL A 239 -6.52 -14.72 13.98
C VAL A 239 -5.81 -14.42 12.68
N LEU A 240 -6.41 -13.56 11.86
CA LEU A 240 -5.72 -12.91 10.75
C LEU A 240 -5.30 -11.51 11.19
N PHE A 241 -3.99 -11.29 11.35
CA PHE A 241 -3.41 -9.97 11.54
C PHE A 241 -3.29 -9.24 10.20
N ILE A 242 -3.60 -7.94 10.22
CA ILE A 242 -3.65 -7.09 9.04
C ILE A 242 -2.80 -5.86 9.30
N ALA A 243 -1.76 -5.63 8.50
CA ALA A 243 -1.06 -4.36 8.48
C ALA A 243 -1.90 -3.34 7.72
N MET A 244 -2.48 -2.40 8.45
CA MET A 244 -3.28 -1.31 7.90
C MET A 244 -2.37 -0.11 7.66
N ALA A 245 -1.70 -0.14 6.50
CA ALA A 245 -0.69 0.85 6.12
C ALA A 245 -1.26 2.28 6.17
N GLY A 246 -2.46 2.47 5.61
CA GLY A 246 -3.08 3.79 5.50
C GLY A 246 -3.55 4.38 6.83
N SER A 247 -3.83 3.57 7.85
CA SER A 247 -4.19 4.06 9.20
C SER A 247 -3.07 3.92 10.23
N HIS A 248 -1.88 3.46 9.81
CA HIS A 248 -0.71 3.25 10.65
C HIS A 248 -0.99 2.34 11.87
N GLN A 249 -1.69 1.23 11.64
CA GLN A 249 -2.14 0.31 12.68
C GLN A 249 -1.98 -1.15 12.27
N ILE A 250 -2.00 -2.04 13.27
CA ILE A 250 -2.20 -3.47 13.09
C ILE A 250 -3.61 -3.81 13.54
N TRP A 251 -4.38 -4.42 12.65
CA TRP A 251 -5.75 -4.86 12.88
C TRP A 251 -5.82 -6.38 12.96
N VAL A 252 -6.93 -6.91 13.46
CA VAL A 252 -7.23 -8.34 13.48
C VAL A 252 -8.62 -8.62 12.93
N LEU A 253 -8.73 -9.72 12.19
CA LEU A 253 -9.98 -10.37 11.82
C LEU A 253 -10.02 -11.73 12.52
N LEU A 254 -11.03 -11.93 13.36
CA LEU A 254 -11.27 -13.15 14.14
C LEU A 254 -12.41 -13.94 13.51
N ASP A 255 -12.13 -15.17 13.08
CA ASP A 255 -13.08 -16.13 12.49
C ASP A 255 -14.01 -15.53 11.42
N ASP A 256 -13.51 -14.59 10.62
CA ASP A 256 -14.26 -13.80 9.62
C ASP A 256 -15.50 -13.05 10.18
N GLN A 257 -15.59 -12.86 11.50
CA GLN A 257 -16.79 -12.36 12.17
C GLN A 257 -16.56 -11.09 12.98
N THR A 258 -15.34 -10.88 13.49
CA THR A 258 -15.01 -9.72 14.32
C THR A 258 -13.76 -9.06 13.78
N LEU A 259 -13.88 -7.80 13.39
CA LEU A 259 -12.78 -6.97 12.94
C LEU A 259 -12.52 -5.85 13.97
N GLY A 260 -11.25 -5.53 14.21
CA GLY A 260 -10.91 -4.36 15.01
C GLY A 260 -9.41 -4.09 15.10
N VAL A 261 -9.08 -2.97 15.76
CA VAL A 261 -7.68 -2.57 16.00
C VAL A 261 -7.05 -3.47 17.06
N PHE A 262 -5.92 -4.08 16.72
CA PHE A 262 -5.12 -4.85 17.64
C PHE A 262 -4.02 -3.99 18.27
N ALA A 263 -3.26 -3.24 17.48
CA ALA A 263 -2.20 -2.38 17.97
C ALA A 263 -2.09 -1.08 17.15
N GLY A 264 -1.65 0.00 17.80
CA GLY A 264 -1.41 1.29 17.15
C GLY A 264 -2.51 2.32 17.45
N THR A 265 -2.09 3.51 17.87
CA THR A 265 -2.97 4.67 18.07
C THR A 265 -3.46 5.28 16.76
N GLY A 266 -2.77 5.01 15.65
CA GLY A 266 -2.97 5.64 14.34
C GLY A 266 -2.21 6.95 14.14
N ALA A 267 -1.45 7.40 15.14
CA ALA A 267 -0.48 8.47 14.95
C ALA A 267 0.69 7.97 14.09
N GLU A 268 1.19 8.80 13.18
CA GLU A 268 2.39 8.52 12.39
C GLU A 268 3.64 8.90 13.19
N THR A 269 4.06 8.02 14.10
CA THR A 269 5.27 8.21 14.91
C THR A 269 5.87 6.86 15.33
N LEU A 270 7.18 6.82 15.56
CA LEU A 270 7.86 5.63 16.08
C LEU A 270 7.75 5.64 17.61
N LEU A 271 6.74 4.95 18.15
CA LEU A 271 6.49 4.87 19.58
C LEU A 271 6.27 3.43 20.04
N ASP A 272 7.15 2.97 20.95
CA ASP A 272 7.06 1.68 21.65
C ASP A 272 6.09 1.77 22.85
N GLY A 273 5.65 0.62 23.35
CA GLY A 273 4.81 0.55 24.55
C GLY A 273 3.70 -0.50 24.48
N PRO A 274 2.71 -0.44 25.39
CA PRO A 274 1.51 -1.27 25.29
C PRO A 274 0.83 -1.14 23.92
N ARG A 275 0.22 -2.21 23.40
CA ARG A 275 -0.36 -2.23 22.04
C ARG A 275 -1.32 -1.07 21.73
N THR A 276 -2.04 -0.55 22.72
CA THR A 276 -3.01 0.54 22.58
C THR A 276 -2.39 1.94 22.62
N GLU A 277 -1.14 2.06 23.05
CA GLU A 277 -0.41 3.33 23.19
C GLU A 277 0.70 3.48 22.15
N ALA A 278 1.24 2.36 21.66
CA ALA A 278 2.22 2.33 20.58
C ALA A 278 1.66 2.96 19.30
N ALA A 279 2.56 3.38 18.40
CA ALA A 279 2.21 3.98 17.13
C ALA A 279 3.12 3.44 16.02
N PHE A 280 2.62 3.33 14.80
CA PHE A 280 3.35 2.81 13.63
C PHE A 280 3.42 3.88 12.53
N ASN A 281 4.11 3.57 11.44
CA ASN A 281 4.43 4.43 10.31
C ASN A 281 4.34 3.59 9.04
N GLN A 282 3.11 3.42 8.57
CA GLN A 282 2.79 2.67 7.36
C GLN A 282 3.35 1.23 7.40
N PRO A 283 2.85 0.39 8.34
CA PRO A 283 3.28 -1.00 8.43
C PRO A 283 3.00 -1.71 7.11
N SER A 284 4.02 -2.35 6.55
CA SER A 284 4.03 -2.83 5.16
C SER A 284 4.29 -4.32 5.03
N ASP A 285 4.77 -4.97 6.10
CA ASP A 285 4.84 -6.43 6.13
C ASP A 285 4.70 -6.99 7.54
N LEU A 286 4.23 -8.25 7.62
CA LEU A 286 4.00 -9.00 8.85
C LEU A 286 4.55 -10.42 8.76
N VAL A 287 5.23 -10.86 9.81
CA VAL A 287 5.64 -12.26 9.99
C VAL A 287 5.39 -12.68 11.43
N LEU A 288 4.79 -13.85 11.61
CA LEU A 288 4.64 -14.48 12.92
C LEU A 288 5.80 -15.44 13.15
N ASP A 289 6.54 -15.22 14.23
CA ASP A 289 7.60 -16.14 14.65
C ASP A 289 7.98 -15.92 16.13
N MET A 290 8.52 -16.94 16.80
CA MET A 290 9.02 -16.88 18.18
C MET A 290 8.06 -16.23 19.20
N GLY A 291 6.74 -16.41 19.03
CA GLY A 291 5.72 -15.79 19.89
C GLY A 291 5.54 -14.28 19.69
N HIS A 292 6.07 -13.73 18.60
CA HIS A 292 5.99 -12.33 18.21
C HIS A 292 5.33 -12.17 16.84
N LEU A 293 4.70 -11.01 16.64
CA LEU A 293 4.37 -10.50 15.32
C LEU A 293 5.43 -9.45 14.94
N PHE A 294 6.31 -9.79 14.02
CA PHE A 294 7.28 -8.88 13.44
C PHE A 294 6.61 -7.98 12.39
N VAL A 295 6.99 -6.71 12.38
CA VAL A 295 6.38 -5.66 11.56
C VAL A 295 7.48 -4.88 10.84
N ALA A 296 7.39 -4.78 9.52
CA ALA A 296 8.16 -3.82 8.75
C ALA A 296 7.44 -2.46 8.78
N ASP A 297 7.99 -1.51 9.55
CA ASP A 297 7.42 -0.18 9.73
C ASP A 297 8.07 0.80 8.75
N ALA A 298 7.54 0.82 7.52
CA ALA A 298 8.27 1.30 6.34
C ALA A 298 8.65 2.78 6.43
N GLU A 299 7.69 3.64 6.77
CA GLU A 299 7.93 5.09 6.79
C GLU A 299 8.86 5.53 7.92
N ALA A 300 8.97 4.72 8.99
CA ALA A 300 9.95 4.89 10.06
C ALA A 300 11.30 4.23 9.78
N SER A 301 11.43 3.51 8.66
CA SER A 301 12.62 2.73 8.31
C SER A 301 13.07 1.80 9.45
N ALA A 302 12.10 1.12 10.07
CA ALA A 302 12.30 0.33 11.27
C ALA A 302 11.70 -1.08 11.15
N ILE A 303 12.29 -2.04 11.86
CA ILE A 303 11.68 -3.36 12.11
C ILE A 303 11.27 -3.41 13.56
N ARG A 304 10.03 -3.87 13.80
CA ARG A 304 9.40 -3.85 15.11
C ARG A 304 8.85 -5.23 15.44
N ALA A 305 8.59 -5.49 16.70
CA ALA A 305 7.95 -6.72 17.16
C ALA A 305 6.82 -6.39 18.12
N ILE A 306 5.75 -7.18 18.05
CA ILE A 306 4.68 -7.20 19.04
C ILE A 306 4.76 -8.54 19.76
N GLU A 307 5.07 -8.54 21.05
CA GLU A 307 5.02 -9.75 21.88
C GLU A 307 3.57 -10.21 22.04
N LEU A 308 3.24 -11.43 21.61
CA LEU A 308 1.88 -11.97 21.68
C LEU A 308 1.62 -12.65 23.03
N SER A 309 1.60 -11.84 24.09
CA SER A 309 1.30 -12.25 25.47
C SER A 309 -0.12 -11.84 25.90
N GLU A 310 -0.48 -12.06 27.17
CA GLU A 310 -1.74 -11.55 27.73
C GLU A 310 -1.83 -10.01 27.71
N GLU A 311 -0.68 -9.33 27.79
CA GLU A 311 -0.55 -7.87 27.71
C GLU A 311 0.42 -7.49 26.57
N PRO A 312 0.00 -7.53 25.30
CA PRO A 312 0.92 -7.33 24.19
C PRO A 312 1.60 -5.97 24.20
N ARG A 313 2.91 -5.97 23.96
CA ARG A 313 3.74 -4.76 23.88
C ARG A 313 4.48 -4.69 22.55
N VAL A 314 4.57 -3.49 22.00
CA VAL A 314 5.31 -3.17 20.79
C VAL A 314 6.69 -2.66 21.18
N MET A 315 7.72 -3.17 20.50
CA MET A 315 9.11 -2.76 20.67
C MET A 315 9.79 -2.56 19.31
N THR A 316 10.70 -1.61 19.24
CA THR A 316 11.55 -1.39 18.08
C THR A 316 12.80 -2.24 18.20
N LEU A 317 13.08 -3.04 17.17
CA LEU A 317 14.28 -3.88 17.13
C LEU A 317 15.45 -3.13 16.52
N VAL A 318 15.21 -2.47 15.38
CA VAL A 318 16.17 -1.66 14.62
C VAL A 318 15.46 -0.51 13.91
N GLY A 319 16.21 0.55 13.58
CA GLY A 319 15.69 1.79 12.96
C GLY A 319 15.32 2.85 13.98
N LEU A 320 15.37 4.13 13.58
CA LEU A 320 15.28 5.27 14.51
C LEU A 320 14.14 6.27 14.21
N GLY A 321 13.43 6.15 13.09
CA GLY A 321 12.23 6.94 12.83
C GLY A 321 12.18 7.58 11.44
N LEU A 322 11.19 8.45 11.23
CA LEU A 322 10.73 8.89 9.91
C LEU A 322 11.79 9.57 9.02
N PHE A 323 12.81 10.18 9.64
CA PHE A 323 13.86 10.91 8.93
C PHE A 323 15.27 10.39 9.26
N GLU A 324 15.35 9.24 9.94
CA GLU A 324 16.60 8.60 10.36
C GLU A 324 16.78 7.26 9.64
N PHE A 325 16.96 7.35 8.33
CA PHE A 325 17.14 6.22 7.41
C PHE A 325 18.56 6.16 6.83
N GLY A 326 18.90 5.05 6.19
CA GLY A 326 20.20 4.81 5.56
C GLY A 326 20.44 3.34 5.21
N ASP A 327 21.70 3.01 5.01
CA ASP A 327 22.17 1.66 4.67
C ASP A 327 23.40 1.35 5.54
N ILE A 328 23.15 0.98 6.80
CA ILE A 328 24.19 0.78 7.81
C ILE A 328 23.90 -0.51 8.58
N ASP A 329 24.83 -1.47 8.46
CA ASP A 329 24.88 -2.67 9.29
C ASP A 329 25.28 -2.31 10.73
N GLY A 330 24.72 -3.02 11.71
CA GLY A 330 25.01 -2.76 13.12
C GLY A 330 24.20 -3.63 14.06
N THR A 331 23.99 -3.14 15.28
CA THR A 331 23.14 -3.80 16.29
C THR A 331 22.21 -2.78 16.92
N GLY A 332 20.92 -3.12 17.02
CA GLY A 332 19.92 -2.24 17.62
C GLY A 332 19.86 -0.87 16.95
N ALA A 333 20.09 0.19 17.74
CA ALA A 333 20.02 1.58 17.33
C ALA A 333 21.09 2.02 16.31
N ASP A 334 22.15 1.23 16.09
CA ASP A 334 23.19 1.56 15.10
C ASP A 334 22.77 1.21 13.67
N VAL A 335 21.79 0.33 13.51
CA VAL A 335 21.30 -0.09 12.19
C VAL A 335 20.57 1.06 11.51
N ARG A 336 20.75 1.21 10.21
CA ARG A 336 19.92 2.07 9.35
C ARG A 336 19.37 1.26 8.20
N LEU A 337 18.06 1.37 8.01
CA LEU A 337 17.32 0.85 6.88
C LEU A 337 16.73 2.01 6.09
N GLN A 338 16.15 1.71 4.93
CA GLN A 338 15.42 2.69 4.15
C GLN A 338 14.16 2.04 3.58
N HIS A 339 13.00 2.42 4.13
CA HIS A 339 11.68 1.95 3.68
C HIS A 339 11.59 0.41 3.49
N PRO A 340 11.83 -0.39 4.55
CA PRO A 340 11.73 -1.85 4.47
C PRO A 340 10.28 -2.26 4.17
N THR A 341 10.10 -3.11 3.14
CA THR A 341 8.76 -3.55 2.67
C THR A 341 8.53 -5.05 2.73
N GLY A 342 9.48 -5.80 3.29
CA GLY A 342 9.46 -7.26 3.24
C GLY A 342 10.15 -7.87 4.45
N LEU A 343 9.48 -8.84 5.05
CA LEU A 343 10.00 -9.71 6.09
C LEU A 343 9.77 -11.17 5.69
N ALA A 344 10.72 -12.02 6.08
CA ALA A 344 10.58 -13.47 6.02
C ALA A 344 11.22 -14.04 7.29
N GLY A 345 10.50 -14.91 7.99
CA GLY A 345 11.07 -15.73 9.05
C GLY A 345 11.71 -16.96 8.44
N ASP A 346 12.76 -17.49 9.08
CA ASP A 346 13.30 -18.79 8.71
C ASP A 346 12.66 -19.91 9.57
N ALA A 347 12.83 -21.17 9.16
CA ALA A 347 12.27 -22.31 9.90
C ALA A 347 13.07 -22.67 11.17
N ALA A 348 14.18 -21.99 11.44
CA ALA A 348 15.05 -22.19 12.59
C ALA A 348 14.79 -21.20 13.74
N GLY A 349 14.05 -20.10 13.47
CA GLY A 349 13.75 -19.02 14.41
C GLY A 349 14.77 -17.89 14.27
#